data_AF-A0A1V5LLK6-F1
#
_entry.id   AF-A0A1V5LLK6-F1
#
_cell.length_a   1.000
_cell.length_b   1.000
_cell.length_c   1.000
_cell.angle_alpha   90.00
_cell.angle_beta   90.00
_cell.angle_gamma   90.00
#
_symmetry.space_group_name_H-M   'P 1'
#
loop_
_entity.id
_entity.type
_entity.pdbx_description
1 polymer ?
#
loop_
_entity_poly.entity_id
_entity_poly.type
_entity_poly.pdbx_seq_one_letter_code
_entity_poly.pdbx_strand_id
1 'polypeptide(L)'
;MKHGAAFVYAVDVGYGQIDWSLRTSEKVKVLERTNIRNLDSETLLADSPGQAPELAVMDVSFISVDKTLPNTINLMKEGLIELVILVKPQFEAGRSKVEKGGVVRNRETHVELLENTLKLSCNLGLDIAGLTYSPIKGPSGNIEYLLYLTGDKRLEATKAETDLESKFKPEFSKAAKEVVEEAFNHLNKRD
;
A
#
# COMPACT_ATOMS: atom_id res chain seq x y z
N MET A 1 12.72 10.66 14.51
CA MET A 1 12.55 10.12 13.14
C MET A 1 13.89 10.10 12.43
N LYS A 2 14.22 9.02 11.70
CA LYS A 2 15.57 8.80 11.17
C LYS A 2 15.83 9.47 9.81
N HIS A 3 14.77 9.74 9.04
CA HIS A 3 14.86 10.26 7.66
C HIS A 3 14.16 11.61 7.46
N GLY A 4 14.07 12.42 8.53
CA GLY A 4 13.68 13.83 8.39
C GLY A 4 12.19 14.12 8.21
N ALA A 5 11.29 13.13 8.31
CA ALA A 5 9.86 13.39 8.29
C ALA A 5 9.47 14.42 9.38
N ALA A 6 8.73 15.44 8.96
CA ALA A 6 8.34 16.56 9.82
C ALA A 6 7.29 16.12 10.85
N PHE A 7 6.33 15.32 10.41
CA PHE A 7 5.24 14.78 11.22
C PHE A 7 4.79 13.41 10.67
N VAL A 8 4.31 12.51 11.53
CA VAL A 8 3.80 11.19 11.16
C VAL A 8 2.46 10.91 11.84
N TYR A 9 1.48 10.48 11.06
CA TYR A 9 0.26 9.86 11.58
C TYR A 9 0.44 8.35 11.57
N ALA A 10 0.50 7.74 12.76
CA ALA A 10 0.63 6.30 12.92
C ALA A 10 -0.75 5.70 13.21
N VAL A 11 -1.40 5.16 12.18
CA VAL A 11 -2.74 4.55 12.27
C VAL A 11 -2.60 3.03 12.40
N ASP A 12 -3.17 2.47 13.45
CA ASP A 12 -3.15 1.03 13.71
C ASP A 12 -4.50 0.54 14.26
N VAL A 13 -4.90 -0.67 13.87
CA VAL A 13 -6.07 -1.36 14.43
C VAL A 13 -5.77 -2.01 15.78
N GLY A 14 -4.50 -2.29 16.06
CA GLY A 14 -4.00 -2.81 17.31
C GLY A 14 -4.00 -1.78 18.45
N TYR A 15 -3.56 -2.22 19.62
CA TYR A 15 -3.45 -1.40 20.82
C TYR A 15 -2.15 -1.73 21.57
N GLY A 16 -1.42 -0.71 21.99
CA GLY A 16 -0.18 -0.86 22.73
C GLY A 16 0.98 -1.42 21.91
N GLN A 17 0.91 -1.39 20.58
CA GLN A 17 1.95 -1.95 19.70
C GLN A 17 3.03 -0.92 19.34
N ILE A 18 2.69 0.37 19.36
CA ILE A 18 3.63 1.45 19.07
C ILE A 18 4.50 1.74 20.29
N ASP A 19 5.81 1.69 20.07
CA ASP A 19 6.85 1.93 21.07
C ASP A 19 6.67 3.28 21.80
N TRP A 20 7.01 3.30 23.08
CA TRP A 20 6.84 4.47 23.94
C TRP A 20 7.54 5.72 23.42
N SER A 21 8.73 5.58 22.81
CA SER A 21 9.49 6.70 22.28
C SER A 21 8.81 7.38 21.09
N LEU A 22 8.07 6.62 20.28
CA LEU A 22 7.26 7.17 19.19
C LEU A 22 5.97 7.78 19.73
N ARG A 23 5.31 7.10 20.68
CA ARG A 23 4.06 7.57 21.28
C ARG A 23 4.17 8.91 21.99
N THR A 24 5.33 9.17 22.60
CA THR A 24 5.60 10.42 23.31
C THR A 24 6.23 11.51 22.44
N SER A 25 6.48 11.22 21.15
CA SER A 25 7.05 12.21 20.24
C SER A 25 6.01 13.22 19.81
N GLU A 26 6.30 14.52 19.98
CA GLU A 26 5.47 15.62 19.46
C GLU A 26 5.31 15.61 17.94
N LYS A 27 6.14 14.82 17.23
CA LYS A 27 6.08 14.69 15.77
C LYS A 27 5.26 13.48 15.31
N VAL A 28 4.63 12.75 16.22
CA VAL A 28 3.87 11.53 15.90
C VAL A 28 2.49 11.62 16.55
N LYS A 29 1.44 11.58 15.72
CA LYS A 29 0.08 11.34 16.20
C LYS A 29 -0.24 9.85 16.08
N VAL A 30 -0.49 9.20 17.21
CA VAL A 30 -0.85 7.79 17.25
C VAL A 30 -2.37 7.64 17.27
N LEU A 31 -2.91 6.92 16.30
CA LEU A 31 -4.32 6.54 16.22
C LEU A 31 -4.43 5.01 16.30
N GLU A 32 -4.50 4.48 17.52
CA GLU A 32 -4.71 3.05 17.77
C GLU A 32 -6.20 2.68 17.75
N ARG A 33 -6.49 1.38 17.64
CA ARG A 33 -7.86 0.84 17.49
C ARG A 33 -8.64 1.51 16.36
N THR A 34 -7.93 2.00 15.36
CA THR A 34 -8.48 2.83 14.29
C THR A 34 -8.36 2.05 12.99
N ASN A 35 -9.51 1.78 12.38
CA ASN A 35 -9.54 1.16 11.06
C ASN A 35 -9.43 2.25 9.99
N ILE A 36 -8.34 2.23 9.23
CA ILE A 36 -8.07 3.22 8.17
C ILE A 36 -9.19 3.32 7.14
N ARG A 37 -10.02 2.29 6.95
CA ARG A 37 -11.16 2.32 6.01
C ARG A 37 -12.23 3.35 6.37
N ASN A 38 -12.37 3.62 7.66
CA ASN A 38 -13.45 4.43 8.22
C ASN A 38 -12.91 5.72 8.88
N LEU A 39 -11.60 5.96 8.79
CA LEU A 39 -10.99 7.15 9.36
C LEU A 39 -11.29 8.33 8.44
N ASP A 40 -11.88 9.38 8.98
CA ASP A 40 -12.09 10.64 8.29
C ASP A 40 -10.94 11.64 8.50
N SER A 41 -10.83 12.61 7.59
CA SER A 41 -9.77 13.62 7.63
C SER A 41 -9.88 14.55 8.82
N GLU A 42 -11.09 14.78 9.35
CA GLU A 42 -11.29 15.62 10.53
C GLU A 42 -10.63 14.99 11.76
N THR A 43 -10.89 13.70 12.00
CA THR A 43 -10.29 12.91 13.07
C THR A 43 -8.78 12.80 12.92
N LEU A 44 -8.30 12.54 11.70
CA LEU A 44 -6.86 12.48 11.42
C LEU A 44 -6.19 13.83 11.78
N LEU A 45 -6.77 14.94 11.34
CA LEU A 45 -6.16 16.28 11.40
C LEU A 45 -6.53 17.11 12.64
N ALA A 46 -7.38 16.60 13.54
CA ALA A 46 -7.92 17.36 14.68
C ALA A 46 -6.90 18.20 15.47
N ASP A 47 -5.69 17.67 15.68
CA ASP A 47 -4.64 18.30 16.49
C ASP A 47 -3.54 18.94 15.64
N SER A 48 -3.68 18.90 14.31
CA SER A 48 -2.69 19.39 13.34
C SER A 48 -3.38 19.84 12.04
N PRO A 49 -4.31 20.82 12.12
CA PRO A 49 -5.06 21.26 10.96
C PRO A 49 -4.12 21.82 9.89
N GLY A 50 -4.33 21.41 8.63
CA GLY A 50 -3.51 21.85 7.49
C GLY A 50 -2.24 21.02 7.26
N GLN A 51 -1.97 19.99 8.05
CA GLN A 51 -0.81 19.09 7.88
C GLN A 51 -1.20 17.73 7.30
N ALA A 52 -2.10 17.72 6.30
CA ALA A 52 -2.46 16.48 5.63
C ALA A 52 -1.21 15.80 5.01
N PRO A 53 -1.10 14.46 5.11
CA PRO A 53 0.09 13.74 4.67
C PRO A 53 0.30 13.86 3.16
N GLU A 54 1.57 13.97 2.77
CA GLU A 54 2.00 13.94 1.37
C GLU A 54 2.53 12.58 0.92
N LEU A 55 3.00 11.78 1.88
CA LEU A 55 3.46 10.41 1.70
C LEU A 55 2.66 9.47 2.61
N ALA A 56 2.12 8.39 2.04
CA ALA A 56 1.56 7.27 2.79
C ALA A 56 2.44 6.04 2.65
N VAL A 57 2.63 5.30 3.75
CA VAL A 57 3.24 3.98 3.73
C VAL A 57 2.24 2.99 4.29
N MET A 58 1.95 1.91 3.54
CA MET A 58 0.93 0.93 3.88
C MET A 58 1.56 -0.45 4.08
N ASP A 59 1.58 -0.90 5.34
CA ASP A 59 1.89 -2.28 5.72
C ASP A 59 0.73 -2.84 6.54
N VAL A 60 -0.30 -3.33 5.84
CA VAL A 60 -1.54 -3.83 6.44
C VAL A 60 -1.63 -5.35 6.34
N SER A 61 -2.24 -5.97 7.35
CA SER A 61 -2.43 -7.42 7.40
C SER A 61 -3.90 -7.77 7.57
N PHE A 62 -4.30 -8.95 7.08
CA PHE A 62 -5.68 -9.47 7.14
C PHE A 62 -6.73 -8.62 6.37
N ILE A 63 -6.26 -7.73 5.51
CA ILE A 63 -7.08 -6.89 4.65
C ILE A 63 -6.36 -6.70 3.32
N SER A 64 -7.14 -6.62 2.23
CA SER A 64 -6.61 -6.30 0.91
C SER A 64 -6.36 -4.79 0.79
N VAL A 65 -5.36 -4.44 -0.01
CA VAL A 65 -5.08 -3.07 -0.46
C VAL A 65 -6.32 -2.44 -1.10
N ASP A 66 -7.19 -3.23 -1.74
CA ASP A 66 -8.41 -2.76 -2.40
C ASP A 66 -9.36 -1.96 -1.49
N LYS A 67 -9.42 -2.33 -0.21
CA LYS A 67 -10.31 -1.73 0.79
C LYS A 67 -9.69 -0.56 1.50
N THR A 68 -8.36 -0.47 1.52
CA THR A 68 -7.63 0.52 2.33
C THR A 68 -7.08 1.66 1.49
N LEU A 69 -6.67 1.38 0.25
CA LEU A 69 -6.09 2.37 -0.65
C LEU A 69 -7.03 3.54 -0.97
N PRO A 70 -8.34 3.34 -1.29
CA PRO A 70 -9.22 4.46 -1.60
C PRO A 70 -9.33 5.48 -0.45
N ASN A 71 -9.55 5.00 0.78
CA ASN A 71 -9.64 5.91 1.92
C ASN A 71 -8.29 6.51 2.30
N THR A 72 -7.18 5.78 2.09
CA THR A 72 -5.84 6.34 2.28
C THR A 72 -5.63 7.55 1.37
N ILE A 73 -6.02 7.47 0.09
CA ILE A 73 -5.94 8.59 -0.86
C ILE A 73 -6.79 9.79 -0.39
N ASN A 74 -7.99 9.53 0.14
CA ASN A 74 -8.88 10.59 0.66
C ASN A 74 -8.25 11.38 1.81
N LEU A 75 -7.48 10.71 2.66
CA LEU A 75 -6.80 11.31 3.81
C LEU A 75 -5.55 12.13 3.43
N MET A 76 -5.01 11.95 2.22
CA MET A 76 -3.83 12.68 1.74
C MET A 76 -4.15 14.14 1.43
N LYS A 77 -3.12 14.99 1.48
CA LYS A 77 -3.20 16.39 1.07
C LYS A 77 -3.69 16.52 -0.37
N GLU A 78 -4.29 17.66 -0.68
CA GLU A 78 -4.54 18.04 -2.07
C GLU A 78 -3.24 18.26 -2.86
N GLY A 79 -3.30 18.04 -4.17
CA GLY A 79 -2.14 18.14 -5.06
C GLY A 79 -1.33 16.84 -5.17
N LEU A 80 -0.02 16.97 -5.28
CA LEU A 80 0.90 15.86 -5.47
C LEU A 80 1.01 14.99 -4.22
N ILE A 81 0.84 13.69 -4.39
CA ILE A 81 0.90 12.68 -3.32
C ILE A 81 1.75 11.48 -3.74
N GLU A 82 2.31 10.80 -2.75
CA GLU A 82 3.13 9.60 -2.92
C GLU A 82 2.63 8.49 -2.00
N LEU A 83 2.69 7.24 -2.46
CA LEU A 83 2.33 6.07 -1.66
C LEU A 83 3.34 4.94 -1.87
N VAL A 84 3.75 4.29 -0.78
CA VAL A 84 4.52 3.04 -0.81
C VAL A 84 3.70 1.96 -0.11
N ILE A 85 3.37 0.91 -0.85
CA ILE A 85 2.44 -0.13 -0.40
C ILE A 85 3.17 -1.47 -0.38
N LEU A 86 3.09 -2.18 0.74
CA LEU A 86 3.50 -3.56 0.85
C LEU A 86 2.31 -4.47 0.48
N VAL A 87 2.33 -5.03 -0.72
CA VAL A 87 1.33 -5.95 -1.24
C VAL A 87 1.63 -7.36 -0.73
N LYS A 88 0.68 -7.94 -0.01
CA LYS A 88 0.83 -9.25 0.66
C LYS A 88 -0.09 -10.29 0.02
N PRO A 89 0.43 -11.17 -0.85
CA PRO A 89 -0.36 -12.16 -1.59
C PRO A 89 -1.40 -12.92 -0.78
N GLN A 90 -1.06 -13.33 0.44
CA GLN A 90 -1.94 -14.09 1.34
C GLN A 90 -3.19 -13.33 1.81
N PHE A 91 -3.23 -12.01 1.70
CA PHE A 91 -4.39 -11.17 2.05
C PHE A 91 -5.13 -10.63 0.82
N GLU A 92 -4.48 -10.65 -0.34
CA GLU A 92 -5.07 -10.31 -1.64
C GLU A 92 -5.75 -11.52 -2.30
N ALA A 93 -5.17 -12.71 -2.12
CA ALA A 93 -5.65 -13.93 -2.74
C ALA A 93 -6.95 -14.41 -2.08
N GLY A 94 -7.88 -14.88 -2.91
CA GLY A 94 -9.06 -15.60 -2.41
C GLY A 94 -8.68 -16.86 -1.64
N ARG A 95 -9.53 -17.28 -0.68
CA ARG A 95 -9.25 -18.41 0.23
C ARG A 95 -8.82 -19.72 -0.48
N SER A 96 -9.27 -19.95 -1.71
CA SER A 96 -8.92 -21.15 -2.50
C SER A 96 -7.48 -21.14 -3.03
N LYS A 97 -6.82 -19.98 -3.09
CA LYS A 97 -5.45 -19.80 -3.59
C LYS A 97 -4.40 -19.74 -2.47
N VAL A 98 -4.83 -19.85 -1.21
CA VAL A 98 -3.96 -19.86 -0.02
C VAL A 98 -3.83 -21.28 0.48
N GLU A 99 -2.61 -21.80 0.53
CA GLU A 99 -2.33 -23.19 0.89
C GLU A 99 -2.24 -23.38 2.42
N LYS A 100 -2.13 -24.65 2.85
CA LYS A 100 -1.90 -24.98 4.27
C LYS A 100 -0.64 -24.27 4.77
N GLY A 101 -0.79 -23.53 5.87
CA GLY A 101 0.26 -22.67 6.42
C GLY A 101 0.14 -21.20 6.03
N GLY A 102 -0.89 -20.81 5.26
CA GLY A 102 -1.15 -19.41 4.94
C GLY A 102 -0.23 -18.83 3.89
N VAL A 103 0.34 -19.67 3.03
CA VAL A 103 1.33 -19.27 2.01
C VAL A 103 0.73 -19.40 0.62
N VAL A 104 1.00 -18.42 -0.25
CA VAL A 104 0.69 -18.50 -1.68
C VAL A 104 1.96 -18.92 -2.42
N ARG A 105 2.00 -20.13 -3.02
CA ARG A 105 3.23 -20.60 -3.73
C ARG A 105 3.14 -20.53 -5.24
N ASN A 106 1.94 -20.60 -5.79
CA ASN A 106 1.74 -20.54 -7.23
C ASN A 106 2.16 -19.15 -7.77
N ARG A 107 3.17 -19.10 -8.65
CA ARG A 107 3.70 -17.85 -9.22
C ARG A 107 2.64 -17.07 -10.00
N GLU A 108 1.81 -17.78 -10.76
CA GLU A 108 0.78 -17.16 -11.59
C GLU A 108 -0.24 -16.41 -10.73
N THR A 109 -0.51 -16.88 -9.51
CA THR A 109 -1.35 -16.19 -8.53
C THR A 109 -0.72 -14.87 -8.09
N HIS A 110 0.60 -14.84 -7.88
CA HIS A 110 1.33 -13.61 -7.55
C HIS A 110 1.31 -12.61 -8.71
N VAL A 111 1.43 -13.08 -9.95
CA VAL A 111 1.31 -12.21 -11.12
C VAL A 111 -0.10 -11.62 -11.21
N GLU A 112 -1.13 -12.46 -11.10
CA GLU A 112 -2.53 -12.04 -11.20
C GLU A 112 -2.89 -11.00 -10.13
N LEU A 113 -2.51 -11.22 -8.87
CA LEU A 113 -2.81 -10.26 -7.80
C LEU A 113 -2.08 -8.93 -8.01
N LEU A 114 -0.82 -8.95 -8.47
CA LEU A 114 -0.09 -7.72 -8.73
C LEU A 114 -0.72 -6.95 -9.89
N GLU A 115 -1.09 -7.63 -10.98
CA GLU A 115 -1.83 -7.00 -12.08
C GLU A 115 -3.13 -6.37 -11.60
N ASN A 116 -3.88 -7.03 -10.71
CA ASN A 116 -5.12 -6.50 -10.15
C ASN A 116 -4.86 -5.25 -9.30
N THR A 117 -3.83 -5.27 -8.44
CA THR A 117 -3.44 -4.10 -7.62
C THR A 117 -2.98 -2.93 -8.49
N LEU A 118 -2.22 -3.19 -9.56
CA LEU A 118 -1.77 -2.17 -10.51
C LEU A 118 -2.96 -1.56 -11.27
N LYS A 119 -3.89 -2.39 -11.77
CA LYS A 119 -5.13 -1.93 -12.43
C LYS A 119 -5.97 -1.08 -11.48
N LEU A 120 -6.17 -1.53 -10.24
CA LEU A 120 -6.87 -0.76 -9.22
C LEU A 120 -6.21 0.60 -9.00
N SER A 121 -4.88 0.64 -8.85
CA SER A 121 -4.13 1.88 -8.63
C SER A 121 -4.35 2.88 -9.77
N CYS A 122 -4.29 2.40 -11.02
CA CYS A 122 -4.60 3.21 -12.20
C CYS A 122 -6.05 3.71 -12.22
N ASN A 123 -7.02 2.86 -11.83
CA ASN A 123 -8.43 3.22 -11.76
C ASN A 123 -8.72 4.27 -10.68
N LEU A 124 -7.91 4.29 -9.61
CA LEU A 124 -7.93 5.32 -8.56
C LEU A 124 -7.12 6.57 -8.95
N GLY A 125 -6.79 6.74 -10.22
CA GLY A 125 -6.13 7.93 -10.74
C GLY A 125 -4.62 7.99 -10.49
N LEU A 126 -4.02 7.01 -9.81
CA LEU A 126 -2.60 6.96 -9.50
C LEU A 126 -1.76 6.49 -10.70
N ASP A 127 -0.49 6.88 -10.69
CA ASP A 127 0.54 6.43 -11.62
C ASP A 127 1.47 5.43 -10.94
N ILE A 128 1.89 4.41 -11.69
CA ILE A 128 2.82 3.38 -11.21
C ILE A 128 4.25 3.92 -11.37
N ALA A 129 4.86 4.30 -10.26
CA ALA A 129 6.21 4.86 -10.24
C ALA A 129 7.30 3.80 -10.01
N GLY A 130 6.96 2.68 -9.37
CA GLY A 130 7.89 1.56 -9.22
C GLY A 130 7.22 0.30 -8.68
N LEU A 131 7.75 -0.87 -9.03
CA LEU A 131 7.34 -2.16 -8.52
C LEU A 131 8.58 -3.00 -8.24
N THR A 132 8.67 -3.58 -7.04
CA THR A 132 9.74 -4.50 -6.66
C THR A 132 9.24 -5.48 -5.60
N TYR A 133 10.10 -6.33 -5.07
CA TYR A 133 9.78 -7.25 -3.98
C TYR A 133 10.43 -6.84 -2.66
N SER A 134 9.79 -7.22 -1.55
CA SER A 134 10.38 -7.07 -0.22
C SER A 134 11.66 -7.91 -0.13
N PRO A 135 12.76 -7.39 0.44
CA PRO A 135 14.01 -8.14 0.60
C PRO A 135 13.87 -9.29 1.60
N ILE A 136 12.80 -9.31 2.39
CA ILE A 136 12.49 -10.36 3.37
C ILE A 136 11.12 -10.97 3.09
N LYS A 137 10.96 -12.24 3.44
CA LYS A 137 9.66 -12.91 3.43
C LYS A 137 8.84 -12.53 4.66
N GLY A 138 7.52 -12.54 4.53
CA GLY A 138 6.62 -12.46 5.66
C GLY A 138 6.80 -13.63 6.63
N PRO A 139 6.24 -13.58 7.85
CA PRO A 139 6.52 -14.54 8.93
C PRO A 139 6.28 -16.01 8.57
N SER A 140 5.26 -16.28 7.74
CA SER A 140 4.93 -17.64 7.26
C SER A 140 5.70 -18.06 6.00
N GLY A 141 6.59 -17.21 5.49
CA GLY A 141 7.37 -17.45 4.27
C GLY A 141 6.71 -16.94 2.98
N ASN A 142 5.73 -16.03 3.06
CA ASN A 142 5.18 -15.38 1.87
C ASN A 142 6.20 -14.41 1.27
N ILE A 143 6.32 -14.43 -0.05
CA ILE A 143 6.96 -13.34 -0.79
C ILE A 143 5.98 -12.18 -0.82
N GLU A 144 6.45 -10.97 -0.52
CA GLU A 144 5.66 -9.74 -0.46
C GLU A 144 6.27 -8.71 -1.40
N TYR A 145 5.48 -7.75 -1.89
CA TYR A 145 5.90 -6.83 -2.94
C TYR A 145 5.78 -5.38 -2.50
N LEU A 146 6.69 -4.53 -2.97
CA LEU A 146 6.66 -3.09 -2.74
C LEU A 146 6.19 -2.40 -4.03
N LEU A 147 5.11 -1.64 -3.90
CA LEU A 147 4.54 -0.83 -4.97
C LEU A 147 4.68 0.64 -4.60
N TYR A 148 5.34 1.41 -5.46
CA TYR A 148 5.47 2.86 -5.34
C TYR A 148 4.55 3.54 -6.34
N LEU A 149 3.68 4.41 -5.83
CA LEU A 149 2.66 5.13 -6.58
C LEU A 149 2.81 6.63 -6.38
N THR A 150 2.47 7.38 -7.41
CA THR A 150 2.35 8.84 -7.36
C THR A 150 0.98 9.26 -7.85
N GLY A 151 0.48 10.42 -7.41
CA GLY A 151 -0.79 10.95 -7.90
C GLY A 151 -0.87 12.46 -7.75
N ASP A 152 -1.86 13.05 -8.43
CA ASP A 152 -2.23 14.46 -8.24
C ASP A 152 -3.74 14.55 -8.03
N LYS A 153 -4.16 14.79 -6.77
CA LYS A 153 -5.59 14.86 -6.41
C LYS A 153 -6.33 16.02 -7.08
N ARG A 154 -5.62 17.00 -7.64
CA ARG A 154 -6.26 18.11 -8.40
C ARG A 154 -6.81 17.66 -9.75
N LEU A 155 -6.26 16.57 -10.30
CA LEU A 155 -6.67 16.05 -11.61
C LEU A 155 -7.95 15.21 -11.56
N GLU A 156 -8.40 14.82 -10.37
CA GLU A 156 -9.69 14.13 -10.14
C GLU A 156 -10.87 15.04 -10.45
N ALA A 157 -10.79 16.34 -10.11
CA ALA A 157 -11.86 17.32 -10.28
C ALA A 157 -12.19 17.67 -11.75
N THR A 158 -11.31 17.31 -12.69
CA THR A 158 -11.44 17.61 -14.12
C THR A 158 -11.93 16.43 -14.98
N LYS A 159 -12.16 15.24 -14.39
CA LYS A 159 -12.34 13.97 -15.12
C LYS A 159 -13.79 13.46 -15.23
N ALA A 160 -14.78 14.34 -15.23
CA ALA A 160 -16.15 13.90 -15.49
C ALA A 160 -16.39 13.44 -16.95
N GLU A 161 -15.51 13.75 -17.91
CA GLU A 161 -15.81 13.54 -19.35
C GLU A 161 -14.61 13.13 -20.23
N THR A 162 -13.58 12.43 -19.73
CA THR A 162 -12.53 11.92 -20.65
C THR A 162 -12.01 10.55 -20.23
N ASP A 163 -12.31 9.57 -21.09
CA ASP A 163 -11.70 8.26 -21.26
C ASP A 163 -10.75 7.79 -20.14
N LEU A 164 -11.30 6.99 -19.24
CA LEU A 164 -10.55 6.00 -18.44
C LEU A 164 -9.97 4.87 -19.34
N GLU A 165 -9.71 5.14 -20.63
CA GLU A 165 -9.00 4.23 -21.52
C GLU A 165 -7.56 4.03 -21.00
N SER A 166 -7.46 2.91 -20.29
CA SER A 166 -6.36 2.29 -19.57
C SER A 166 -5.06 3.09 -19.39
N LYS A 167 -5.00 3.88 -18.30
CA LYS A 167 -3.73 4.16 -17.59
C LYS A 167 -2.91 2.89 -17.34
N PHE A 168 -3.58 1.73 -17.25
CA PHE A 168 -2.93 0.43 -17.23
C PHE A 168 -2.36 0.07 -18.60
N LYS A 169 -1.03 -0.03 -18.68
CA LYS A 169 -0.32 -0.33 -19.93
C LYS A 169 0.24 -1.76 -19.93
N PRO A 170 0.42 -2.39 -21.11
CA PRO A 170 0.95 -3.76 -21.20
C PRO A 170 2.30 -3.98 -20.51
N GLU A 171 3.15 -2.94 -20.42
CA GLU A 171 4.41 -3.02 -19.69
C GLU A 171 4.24 -3.32 -18.20
N PHE A 172 3.12 -2.97 -17.57
CA PHE A 172 2.87 -3.26 -16.15
C PHE A 172 2.62 -4.75 -15.92
N SER A 173 1.93 -5.42 -16.84
CA SER A 173 1.82 -6.88 -16.83
C SER A 173 3.17 -7.57 -16.99
N LYS A 174 4.05 -7.01 -17.83
CA LYS A 174 5.42 -7.52 -17.99
C LYS A 174 6.23 -7.31 -16.71
N ALA A 175 6.19 -6.11 -16.13
CA ALA A 175 6.89 -5.80 -14.89
C ALA A 175 6.44 -6.69 -13.72
N ALA A 176 5.14 -6.97 -13.59
CA ALA A 176 4.62 -7.88 -12.58
C ALA A 176 5.21 -9.29 -12.72
N LYS A 177 5.29 -9.83 -13.95
CA LYS A 177 5.90 -11.14 -14.22
C LYS A 177 7.39 -11.17 -13.88
N GLU A 178 8.13 -10.15 -14.30
CA GLU A 178 9.57 -10.03 -14.05
C GLU A 178 9.88 -9.96 -12.55
N VAL A 179 9.16 -9.09 -11.82
CA VAL A 179 9.34 -8.94 -10.36
C VAL A 179 9.00 -10.22 -9.60
N VAL A 180 7.94 -10.93 -9.99
CA VAL A 180 7.59 -12.23 -9.39
C VAL A 180 8.69 -13.25 -9.64
N GLU A 181 9.18 -13.36 -10.88
CA GLU A 181 10.23 -14.32 -11.22
C GLU A 181 11.53 -14.02 -10.46
N GLU A 182 11.95 -12.76 -10.41
CA GLU A 182 13.11 -12.31 -9.64
C GLU A 182 12.95 -12.60 -8.15
N ALA A 183 11.81 -12.29 -7.56
CA ALA A 183 11.54 -12.53 -6.14
C ALA A 183 11.61 -14.02 -5.79
N PHE A 184 11.01 -14.87 -6.62
CA PHE A 184 11.08 -16.32 -6.42
C PHE A 184 12.52 -16.84 -6.57
N ASN A 185 13.26 -16.36 -7.56
CA ASN A 185 14.63 -16.78 -7.80
C ASN A 185 15.61 -16.29 -6.74
N HIS A 186 15.39 -15.12 -6.16
CA HIS A 186 16.22 -14.60 -5.08
C HIS A 186 15.85 -15.27 -3.75
N LEU A 187 14.58 -15.21 -3.37
CA LEU A 187 14.17 -15.54 -2.01
C LEU A 187 13.96 -17.05 -1.76
N ASN A 188 13.79 -17.87 -2.80
CA ASN A 188 13.67 -19.33 -2.66
C ASN A 188 14.95 -20.10 -2.99
N LYS A 189 16.07 -19.42 -3.26
CA LYS A 189 17.37 -20.10 -3.28
C LYS A 189 17.61 -20.67 -1.88
N ARG A 190 17.81 -21.99 -1.84
CA ARG A 190 18.36 -22.66 -0.66
C ARG A 190 19.85 -22.33 -0.66
N ASP A 191 20.34 -21.79 0.47
CA ASP A 191 21.75 -21.93 0.81
C ASP A 191 22.12 -23.42 0.94
#